data_AF-A0A5E4YQJ6-F1
#
_entry.id   AF-A0A5E4YQJ6-F1
#
_cell.length_a   1.000
_cell.length_b   1.000
_cell.length_c   1.000
_cell.angle_alpha   90.00
_cell.angle_beta   90.00
_cell.angle_gamma   90.00
#
_symmetry.space_group_name_H-M   'P 1'
#
loop_
_entity.id
_entity.type
_entity.pdbx_description
1 polymer ?
#
loop_
_entity_poly.entity_id
_entity_poly.type
_entity_poly.pdbx_seq_one_letter_code
_entity_poly.pdbx_strand_id
1 'polypeptide(L)'
;MNDKSHVSLEQHVCLVCGTAFDTGAILLDKRLRASMERHTATGWGLCPKHQKLADDGFVALVECDPQRSGSQAGGRMKPEQAYRTGRLAHLRRTVFARMFNVPIADEQACVFVEPGVIEQLQSMTAPAAS
;
A
#
# COMPACT_ATOMS: atom_id res chain seq x y z
N MET A 1 -23.64 -13.51 -20.48
CA MET A 1 -24.09 -12.12 -20.78
C MET A 1 -23.24 -11.20 -19.95
N ASN A 2 -22.62 -10.20 -20.57
CA ASN A 2 -21.75 -9.28 -19.85
C ASN A 2 -22.66 -8.22 -19.19
N ASP A 3 -22.87 -8.33 -17.88
CA ASP A 3 -23.70 -7.44 -17.04
C ASP A 3 -23.04 -6.06 -16.86
N LYS A 4 -22.64 -5.46 -17.98
CA LYS A 4 -22.10 -4.10 -17.97
C LYS A 4 -23.21 -3.13 -17.60
N SER A 5 -22.85 -2.16 -16.79
CA SER A 5 -23.75 -1.13 -16.27
C SER A 5 -23.26 0.25 -16.70
N HIS A 6 -24.17 1.23 -16.63
CA HIS A 6 -23.82 2.65 -16.78
C HIS A 6 -23.31 3.25 -15.47
N VAL A 7 -23.39 2.49 -14.37
CA VAL A 7 -22.82 2.83 -13.06
C VAL A 7 -21.86 1.76 -12.57
N SER A 8 -20.89 2.15 -11.75
CA SER A 8 -19.93 1.24 -11.11
C SER A 8 -19.62 1.70 -9.69
N LEU A 9 -19.30 0.76 -8.78
CA LEU A 9 -18.74 1.08 -7.48
C LEU A 9 -17.24 1.36 -7.63
N GLU A 10 -16.81 2.53 -7.18
CA GLU A 10 -15.39 2.88 -7.20
C GLU A 10 -14.62 2.08 -6.15
N GLN A 11 -13.49 1.52 -6.57
CA GLN A 11 -12.53 0.89 -5.69
C GLN A 11 -11.16 1.57 -5.80
N HIS A 12 -10.44 1.60 -4.70
CA HIS A 12 -9.00 1.84 -4.69
C HIS A 12 -8.25 0.57 -4.30
N VAL A 13 -6.98 0.48 -4.69
CA VAL A 13 -6.09 -0.60 -4.26
C VAL A 13 -5.27 -0.12 -3.07
N CYS A 14 -5.20 -0.92 -2.01
CA CYS A 14 -4.45 -0.55 -0.82
C CYS A 14 -2.93 -0.56 -1.11
N LEU A 15 -2.25 0.54 -0.81
CA LEU A 15 -0.80 0.67 -0.98
C LEU A 15 -0.01 -0.37 -0.18
N VAL A 16 -0.53 -0.76 0.99
CA VAL A 16 0.13 -1.66 1.93
C VAL A 16 -0.10 -3.13 1.57
N CYS A 17 -1.36 -3.58 1.51
CA CYS A 17 -1.68 -5.00 1.29
C CYS A 17 -2.08 -5.37 -0.13
N GLY A 18 -2.20 -4.40 -1.05
CA GLY A 18 -2.58 -4.66 -2.45
C GLY A 18 -4.04 -5.08 -2.65
N THR A 19 -4.87 -5.09 -1.60
CA THR A 19 -6.29 -5.47 -1.68
C THR A 19 -7.12 -4.30 -2.19
N ALA A 20 -8.04 -4.57 -3.14
CA ALA A 20 -9.04 -3.60 -3.54
C ALA A 20 -10.06 -3.36 -2.41
N PHE A 21 -10.50 -2.12 -2.24
CA PHE A 21 -11.51 -1.74 -1.27
C PHE A 21 -12.40 -0.64 -1.84
N ASP A 22 -13.67 -0.66 -1.44
CA ASP A 22 -14.65 0.34 -1.90
C ASP A 22 -14.33 1.71 -1.30
N THR A 23 -14.38 2.75 -2.13
CA THR A 23 -14.24 4.15 -1.68
C THR A 23 -15.55 4.72 -1.16
N GLY A 24 -16.67 4.05 -1.49
CA GLY A 24 -18.03 4.54 -1.26
C GLY A 24 -18.54 5.48 -2.38
N ALA A 25 -17.71 5.82 -3.36
CA ALA A 25 -18.15 6.60 -4.51
C ALA A 25 -18.79 5.71 -5.59
N ILE A 26 -19.71 6.31 -6.34
CA ILE A 26 -20.35 5.70 -7.50
C ILE A 26 -19.86 6.43 -8.75
N LEU A 27 -19.34 5.67 -9.70
CA LEU A 27 -18.98 6.16 -11.02
C LEU A 27 -20.20 6.07 -11.95
N LEU A 28 -20.34 7.06 -12.83
CA LEU A 28 -21.41 7.14 -13.82
C LEU A 28 -20.79 7.42 -15.20
N ASP A 29 -21.09 6.58 -16.18
CA ASP A 29 -20.81 6.89 -17.58
C ASP A 29 -21.65 8.10 -17.99
N LYS A 30 -21.00 9.22 -18.30
CA LYS A 30 -21.67 10.49 -18.63
C LYS A 30 -22.56 10.41 -19.88
N ARG A 31 -22.39 9.38 -20.72
CA ARG A 31 -23.23 9.12 -21.90
C ARG A 31 -24.29 8.04 -21.62
N LEU A 32 -24.43 7.60 -20.36
CA LEU A 32 -25.35 6.56 -19.89
C LEU A 32 -25.22 5.24 -20.66
N ARG A 33 -24.01 4.92 -21.12
CA ARG A 33 -23.74 3.66 -21.81
C ARG A 33 -23.48 2.56 -20.78
N ALA A 34 -23.98 1.37 -21.05
CA ALA A 34 -23.66 0.15 -20.29
C ALA A 34 -22.21 -0.30 -20.58
N SER A 35 -21.23 0.47 -20.13
CA SER A 35 -19.81 0.34 -20.49
C SER A 35 -18.94 -0.20 -19.34
N MET A 36 -19.41 -0.09 -18.10
CA MET A 36 -18.63 -0.32 -16.89
C MET A 36 -18.92 -1.68 -16.25
N GLU A 37 -17.91 -2.27 -15.63
CA GLU A 37 -18.07 -3.43 -14.75
C GLU A 37 -18.71 -3.00 -13.42
N ARG A 38 -19.17 -3.97 -12.61
CA ARG A 38 -19.78 -3.67 -11.29
C ARG A 38 -18.85 -2.91 -10.34
N HIS A 39 -17.54 -3.21 -10.39
CA HIS A 39 -16.50 -2.52 -9.61
C HIS A 39 -15.42 -2.00 -10.55
N THR A 40 -14.95 -0.79 -10.31
CA THR A 40 -13.89 -0.16 -11.11
C THR A 40 -12.79 0.36 -10.19
N ALA A 41 -11.57 -0.15 -10.37
CA ALA A 41 -10.41 0.37 -9.66
C ALA A 41 -9.90 1.66 -10.34
N THR A 42 -9.96 2.78 -9.63
CA THR A 42 -9.60 4.11 -10.17
C THR A 42 -8.29 4.65 -9.65
N GLY A 43 -7.76 4.08 -8.57
CA GLY A 43 -6.54 4.59 -7.94
C GLY A 43 -6.06 3.78 -6.75
N TRP A 44 -5.20 4.42 -5.96
CA TRP A 44 -4.58 3.84 -4.77
C TRP A 44 -5.03 4.57 -3.51
N GLY A 45 -5.04 3.86 -2.39
CA GLY A 45 -5.29 4.46 -1.08
C GLY A 45 -4.91 3.52 0.05
N LEU A 46 -5.49 3.74 1.23
CA LEU A 46 -5.36 2.84 2.37
C LEU A 46 -6.71 2.21 2.66
N CYS A 47 -6.76 0.87 2.74
CA CYS A 47 -7.95 0.21 3.23
C CYS A 47 -8.18 0.58 4.72
N PRO A 48 -9.39 0.43 5.26
CA PRO A 48 -9.74 0.91 6.60
C PRO A 48 -8.77 0.47 7.71
N LYS A 49 -8.25 -0.76 7.61
CA LYS A 49 -7.26 -1.30 8.55
C LYS A 49 -5.96 -0.48 8.54
N HIS A 50 -5.42 -0.19 7.36
CA HIS A 50 -4.15 0.53 7.23
C HIS A 50 -4.33 2.04 7.40
N GLN A 51 -5.52 2.59 7.09
CA GLN A 51 -5.84 3.97 7.40
C GLN A 51 -5.79 4.20 8.92
N LYS A 52 -6.45 3.34 9.71
CA LYS A 52 -6.42 3.44 11.18
C LYS A 52 -4.99 3.41 11.74
N LEU A 53 -4.13 2.54 11.23
CA LEU A 53 -2.74 2.47 11.67
C LEU A 53 -1.96 3.75 11.31
N ALA A 54 -2.21 4.33 10.14
CA ALA A 54 -1.62 5.60 9.76
C ALA A 54 -2.10 6.74 10.67
N ASP A 55 -3.41 6.79 10.96
CA ASP A 55 -4.03 7.77 11.86
C ASP A 55 -3.48 7.64 13.30
N ASP A 56 -3.21 6.41 13.74
CA ASP A 56 -2.58 6.09 15.01
C ASP A 56 -1.07 6.46 15.03
N GLY A 57 -0.52 7.02 13.95
CA GLY A 57 0.88 7.47 13.86
C GLY A 57 1.89 6.37 13.52
N PHE A 58 1.43 5.29 12.90
CA PHE A 58 2.32 4.26 12.34
C PHE A 58 2.62 4.51 10.86
N VAL A 59 3.78 4.00 10.44
CA VAL A 59 4.22 3.93 9.05
C VAL A 59 4.34 2.45 8.70
N ALA A 60 3.71 2.03 7.61
CA ALA A 60 3.80 0.68 7.10
C ALA A 60 5.13 0.48 6.34
N LEU A 61 5.90 -0.52 6.73
CA LEU A 61 6.99 -1.07 5.95
C LEU A 61 6.44 -2.20 5.08
N VAL A 62 6.56 -2.05 3.77
CA VAL A 62 6.12 -3.06 2.80
C VAL A 62 7.37 -3.64 2.14
N GLU A 63 7.65 -4.91 2.38
CA GLU A 63 8.79 -5.57 1.77
C GLU A 63 8.49 -5.85 0.29
N CYS A 64 9.40 -5.39 -0.59
CA CYS A 64 9.30 -5.56 -2.02
C CYS A 64 10.55 -6.25 -2.57
N ASP A 65 10.36 -7.15 -3.54
CA ASP A 65 11.47 -7.78 -4.27
C ASP A 65 11.96 -6.82 -5.36
N PRO A 66 13.18 -6.26 -5.27
CA PRO A 66 13.68 -5.28 -6.24
C PRO A 66 14.03 -5.89 -7.61
N GLN A 67 14.26 -7.21 -7.71
CA GLN A 67 14.54 -7.86 -8.99
C GLN A 67 13.26 -8.07 -9.79
N ARG A 68 12.15 -8.31 -9.08
CA ARG A 68 10.83 -8.52 -9.69
C ARG A 68 10.03 -7.24 -9.82
N SER A 69 10.28 -6.27 -8.95
CA SER A 69 9.77 -4.91 -9.08
C SER A 69 10.57 -4.23 -10.17
N GLY A 70 9.94 -3.82 -11.27
CA GLY A 70 10.65 -3.23 -12.41
C GLY A 70 11.58 -2.09 -11.99
N SER A 71 12.87 -2.39 -11.82
CA SER A 71 13.83 -1.46 -11.25
C SER A 71 14.28 -0.49 -12.32
N GLN A 72 13.98 0.79 -12.13
CA GLN A 72 14.81 1.86 -12.66
C GLN A 72 15.85 2.20 -11.60
N ALA A 73 17.13 2.06 -11.97
CA ALA A 73 18.26 2.42 -11.12
C ALA A 73 18.03 3.79 -10.44
N GLY A 74 17.94 3.80 -9.11
CA GLY A 74 17.93 5.02 -8.28
C GLY A 74 16.63 5.83 -8.24
N GLY A 75 15.50 5.30 -8.74
CA GLY A 75 14.23 6.03 -8.83
C GLY A 75 13.18 5.69 -7.76
N ARG A 76 12.20 6.60 -7.56
CA ARG A 76 10.97 6.33 -6.80
C ARG A 76 10.14 5.26 -7.53
N MET A 77 9.94 4.11 -6.89
CA MET A 77 9.08 3.02 -7.39
C MET A 77 7.61 3.42 -7.30
N LYS A 78 6.84 3.23 -8.39
CA LYS A 78 5.39 3.42 -8.33
C LYS A 78 4.69 2.22 -7.69
N PRO A 79 3.55 2.40 -7.02
CA PRO A 79 2.85 1.29 -6.35
C PRO A 79 2.44 0.13 -7.26
N GLU A 80 2.19 0.38 -8.55
CA GLU A 80 1.84 -0.63 -9.56
C GLU A 80 3.03 -1.52 -9.93
N GLN A 81 4.26 -1.01 -9.76
CA GLN A 81 5.50 -1.71 -10.10
C GLN A 81 6.02 -2.57 -8.93
N ALA A 82 5.53 -2.32 -7.72
CA ALA A 82 6.02 -2.95 -6.50
C ALA A 82 5.58 -4.42 -6.42
N TYR A 83 6.55 -5.32 -6.60
CA TYR A 83 6.39 -6.74 -6.30
C TYR A 83 6.48 -6.94 -4.79
N ARG A 84 5.33 -6.91 -4.12
CA ARG A 84 5.22 -7.10 -2.67
C ARG A 84 5.44 -8.58 -2.33
N THR A 85 6.32 -8.86 -1.36
CA THR A 85 6.58 -10.25 -0.92
C THR A 85 5.48 -10.81 -0.03
N GLY A 86 4.63 -9.92 0.53
CA GLY A 86 3.62 -10.24 1.53
C GLY A 86 4.10 -10.00 2.97
N ARG A 87 5.39 -9.74 3.19
CA ARG A 87 5.91 -9.34 4.52
C ARG A 87 5.64 -7.86 4.76
N LEU A 88 5.03 -7.58 5.91
CA LEU A 88 4.62 -6.23 6.33
C LEU A 88 4.99 -6.00 7.78
N ALA A 89 5.39 -4.77 8.12
CA ALA A 89 5.57 -4.33 9.50
C ALA A 89 4.99 -2.92 9.67
N HIS A 90 4.63 -2.55 10.90
CA HIS A 90 4.17 -1.21 11.23
C HIS A 90 5.06 -0.65 12.34
N LEU A 91 5.63 0.52 12.10
CA LEU A 91 6.50 1.20 13.04
C LEU A 91 5.91 2.56 13.41
N ARG A 92 6.00 2.95 14.68
CA ARG A 92 5.70 4.32 15.08
C ARG A 92 6.60 5.28 14.29
N ARG A 93 6.03 6.36 13.75
CA ARG A 93 6.76 7.37 12.96
C ARG A 93 8.01 7.90 13.69
N THR A 94 7.91 8.09 15.00
CA THR A 94 9.04 8.52 15.85
C THR A 94 10.17 7.50 15.92
N VAL A 95 9.86 6.21 15.87
CA VAL A 95 10.86 5.13 15.86
C VAL A 95 11.44 4.98 14.46
N PHE A 96 10.63 5.13 13.41
CA PHE A 96 11.11 5.17 12.03
C PHE A 96 12.21 6.22 11.85
N ALA A 97 11.99 7.46 12.32
CA ALA A 97 12.96 8.55 12.24
C ALA A 97 14.27 8.30 13.01
N ARG A 98 14.28 7.37 13.97
CA ARG A 98 15.48 6.95 14.70
C ARG A 98 16.23 5.81 14.03
N MET A 99 15.51 4.93 13.33
CA MET A 99 16.08 3.73 12.72
C MET A 99 16.52 3.95 11.27
N PHE A 100 15.86 4.84 10.55
CA PHE A 100 16.16 5.14 9.16
C PHE A 100 16.71 6.56 9.01
N ASN A 101 17.77 6.70 8.21
CA ASN A 101 18.39 8.00 7.93
C ASN A 101 17.72 8.74 6.76
N VAL A 102 16.53 8.30 6.35
CA VAL A 102 15.77 8.84 5.22
C VAL A 102 14.50 9.50 5.76
N PRO A 103 14.30 10.81 5.52
CA PRO A 103 13.08 11.47 5.94
C PRO A 103 11.89 10.99 5.09
N ILE A 104 10.73 10.91 5.71
CA ILE A 104 9.45 10.66 5.05
C ILE A 104 8.55 11.86 5.25
N ALA A 105 7.68 12.15 4.28
CA ALA A 105 6.71 13.24 4.43
C ALA A 105 5.73 12.94 5.58
N ASP A 106 5.17 13.98 6.18
CA ASP A 106 4.29 13.87 7.35
C ASP A 106 3.08 12.97 7.09
N GLU A 107 2.50 13.06 5.89
CA GLU A 107 1.33 12.28 5.46
C GLU A 107 1.71 10.93 4.81
N GLN A 108 3.01 10.61 4.72
CA GLN A 108 3.44 9.37 4.09
C GLN A 108 3.14 8.17 4.98
N ALA A 109 2.12 7.39 4.63
CA ALA A 109 1.65 6.25 5.42
C ALA A 109 2.43 4.95 5.19
N CYS A 110 3.15 4.82 4.07
CA CYS A 110 3.93 3.62 3.76
C CYS A 110 5.25 3.90 3.05
N VAL A 111 6.20 2.99 3.23
CA VAL A 111 7.47 2.93 2.51
C VAL A 111 7.72 1.52 2.00
N PHE A 112 8.40 1.42 0.87
CA PHE A 112 8.90 0.14 0.35
C PHE A 112 10.29 -0.11 0.89
N VAL A 113 10.53 -1.31 1.40
CA VAL A 113 11.81 -1.75 1.95
C VAL A 113 12.31 -2.99 1.23
N GLU A 114 13.62 -3.16 1.21
CA GLU A 114 14.27 -4.33 0.63
C GLU A 114 14.04 -5.59 1.48
N PRO A 115 14.16 -6.79 0.88
CA PRO A 115 14.05 -8.05 1.60
C PRO A 115 15.04 -8.13 2.77
N GLY A 116 14.55 -8.58 3.93
CA GLY A 116 15.37 -8.77 5.13
C GLY A 116 15.35 -7.60 6.12
N VAL A 117 14.92 -6.39 5.71
CA VAL A 117 14.78 -5.25 6.64
C VAL A 117 13.79 -5.57 7.76
N ILE A 118 12.63 -6.14 7.41
CA ILE A 118 11.60 -6.50 8.40
C ILE A 118 12.10 -7.60 9.34
N GLU A 119 12.86 -8.57 8.81
CA GLU A 119 13.43 -9.66 9.59
C GLU A 119 14.48 -9.17 10.59
N GLN A 120 15.35 -8.24 10.17
CA GLN A 120 16.30 -7.59 11.04
C GLN A 120 15.62 -6.80 12.16
N LEU A 121 14.54 -6.07 11.85
CA LEU A 121 13.77 -5.37 12.88
C LEU A 121 13.13 -6.33 13.89
N GLN A 122 12.63 -7.48 13.42
CA GLN A 122 12.08 -8.51 14.30
C GLN A 122 13.14 -9.09 15.24
N SER A 123 14.35 -9.37 14.74
CA SER A 123 15.43 -9.93 15.57
C SER A 123 15.88 -8.96 16.68
N MET A 124 15.77 -7.64 16.45
CA MET A 124 16.04 -6.61 17.47
C MET A 124 14.99 -6.57 18.60
N THR A 125 13.82 -7.16 18.38
CA THR A 125 12.73 -7.22 19.38
C THR A 125 12.64 -8.55 20.10
N ALA A 126 13.32 -9.58 19.60
CA ALA A 126 13.41 -10.86 20.29
C ALA A 126 14.17 -10.66 21.61
N PRO A 127 13.64 -11.13 22.76
CA PRO A 127 14.41 -11.11 23.99
C PRO A 127 15.68 -11.93 23.76
N ALA A 128 16.82 -11.44 24.24
CA ALA A 128 18.04 -12.24 24.31
C ALA A 128 17.67 -13.54 25.03
N ALA A 129 17.93 -14.69 24.40
CA ALA A 129 17.73 -15.98 25.06
C ALA A 129 18.56 -15.96 26.35
N SER A 130 17.88 -15.98 27.50
CA SER A 130 18.48 -16.10 28.83
C SER A 130 19.16 -17.45 29.02
#